data_AF-A0A7Y0WNM0-F1
#
_entry.id   AF-A0A7Y0WNM0-F1
#
_cell.length_a   1.000
_cell.length_b   1.000
_cell.length_c   1.000
_cell.angle_alpha   90.00
_cell.angle_beta   90.00
_cell.angle_gamma   90.00
#
_symmetry.space_group_name_H-M   'P 1'
#
loop_
_entity.id
_entity.type
_entity.pdbx_description
1 polymer ?
#
loop_
_entity_poly.entity_id
_entity_poly.type
_entity_poly.pdbx_seq_one_letter_code
_entity_poly.pdbx_strand_id
1 'polypeptide(L)'
;MEKWSGVDGGVSFFSNSDNKLLIDSLGDRLGEHLIKISNEGGKDFFVLFVCETLRCMGSLPLKFDDRCGFNVEDSGVRFLELLRLFNIQNSDLIQELFSICYRFAIEYQASSPDELPEKLQGLVLQVSINEKLFNNQTQLSVRFAEHQMLMLVLKRYVYHPGLENVRDLKLLLQSVVEQKKRTEEDLTVRQEKVDLLKDSLDKYRDAFNFFGLYDGFKNLRTQKGREGVVGLVLLSALGLLMMIPFFVKFYLTFNPVKDVSLDGEFYIGLIGFELVLAYFFRVALHNFRSVKTQLLQIDLRMTLCQFIQDYARYAKEVRDGSPELLERFDQIIFSGIVNNDGSIPSTFDGLEQLGGLIDKVRGK
;
A
#
# COMPACT_ATOMS: atom_id res chain seq x y z
N MET A 1 4.54 2.87 -43.54
CA MET A 1 4.28 2.91 -42.09
C MET A 1 3.80 1.54 -41.69
N GLU A 2 4.74 0.62 -41.46
CA GLU A 2 4.46 -0.71 -40.92
C GLU A 2 5.26 -0.91 -39.65
N LYS A 3 4.55 -1.50 -38.68
CA LYS A 3 4.94 -1.72 -37.30
C LYS A 3 6.24 -2.52 -37.22
N TRP A 4 7.28 -1.94 -36.64
CA TRP A 4 8.39 -2.71 -36.08
C TRP A 4 7.98 -3.15 -34.66
N SER A 5 7.23 -4.25 -34.63
CA SER A 5 6.98 -5.03 -33.43
C SER A 5 8.05 -6.12 -33.32
N GLY A 6 8.87 -6.03 -32.27
CA GLY A 6 9.60 -7.17 -31.70
C GLY A 6 10.75 -7.73 -32.52
N VAL A 7 11.95 -7.66 -31.96
CA VAL A 7 12.84 -8.79 -31.66
C VAL A 7 14.26 -8.22 -31.58
N ASP A 8 14.77 -8.13 -30.36
CA ASP A 8 16.20 -8.18 -30.07
C ASP A 8 16.75 -9.48 -30.67
N GLY A 9 17.07 -9.45 -31.95
CA GLY A 9 17.59 -10.59 -32.70
C GLY A 9 19.11 -10.60 -32.58
N GLY A 10 19.64 -10.84 -31.38
CA GLY A 10 21.05 -11.17 -31.22
C GLY A 10 21.39 -12.37 -32.10
N VAL A 11 22.45 -12.29 -32.89
CA VAL A 11 22.93 -13.41 -33.71
C VAL A 11 23.35 -14.52 -32.75
N SER A 12 22.59 -15.61 -32.69
CA SER A 12 22.89 -16.76 -31.84
C SER A 12 24.01 -17.61 -32.48
N PHE A 13 25.26 -17.18 -32.37
CA PHE A 13 26.41 -17.86 -32.97
C PHE A 13 27.03 -18.88 -32.01
N PHE A 14 27.42 -18.46 -30.81
CA PHE A 14 27.98 -19.30 -29.75
C PHE A 14 26.90 -20.06 -28.97
N SER A 15 25.70 -19.49 -28.84
CA SER A 15 24.55 -20.15 -28.20
C SER A 15 23.84 -21.18 -29.10
N ASN A 16 24.18 -21.22 -30.39
CA ASN A 16 23.71 -22.28 -31.29
C ASN A 16 24.21 -23.65 -30.80
N SER A 17 23.31 -24.61 -30.68
CA SER A 17 23.61 -25.95 -30.15
C SER A 17 24.75 -26.65 -30.89
N ASP A 18 24.80 -26.55 -32.22
CA ASP A 18 25.79 -27.25 -33.03
C ASP A 18 27.17 -26.61 -32.88
N ASN A 19 27.23 -25.28 -32.86
CA ASN A 19 28.48 -24.54 -32.67
C ASN A 19 29.02 -24.71 -31.25
N LYS A 20 28.13 -24.70 -30.25
CA LYS A 20 28.49 -24.95 -28.86
C LYS A 20 29.11 -26.34 -28.68
N LEU A 21 28.50 -27.37 -29.26
CA LEU A 21 29.05 -28.74 -29.22
C LEU A 21 30.44 -28.83 -29.88
N LEU A 22 30.66 -28.11 -30.99
CA LEU A 22 31.99 -28.04 -31.63
C LEU A 22 33.03 -27.34 -30.75
N ILE A 23 32.66 -26.24 -30.10
CA ILE A 23 33.52 -25.49 -29.18
C ILE A 23 33.88 -26.33 -27.95
N ASP A 24 32.88 -26.93 -27.29
CA ASP A 24 33.07 -27.74 -26.09
C ASP A 24 33.91 -28.98 -26.40
N SER A 25 33.58 -29.70 -27.48
CA SER A 25 34.32 -30.90 -27.88
C SER A 25 35.79 -30.64 -28.26
N LEU A 26 36.10 -29.48 -28.85
CA LEU A 26 37.51 -29.12 -29.08
C LEU A 26 38.19 -28.64 -27.80
N GLY A 27 37.51 -27.86 -26.96
CA GLY A 27 38.01 -27.42 -25.66
C GLY A 27 38.39 -28.60 -24.76
N ASP A 28 37.59 -29.66 -24.74
CA ASP A 28 37.87 -30.88 -23.97
C ASP A 28 39.06 -31.65 -24.53
N ARG A 29 39.12 -31.85 -25.86
CA ARG A 29 40.27 -32.51 -26.52
C ARG A 29 41.59 -31.79 -26.26
N LEU A 30 41.59 -30.46 -26.30
CA LEU A 30 42.77 -29.64 -25.99
C LEU A 30 43.12 -29.73 -24.49
N GLY A 31 42.11 -29.74 -23.62
CA GLY A 31 42.28 -29.95 -22.18
C GLY A 31 42.95 -31.27 -21.84
N GLU A 32 42.53 -32.38 -22.47
CA GLU A 32 43.17 -33.69 -22.29
C GLU A 32 44.61 -33.72 -22.82
N HIS A 33 44.89 -32.99 -23.90
CA HIS A 33 46.23 -32.89 -24.46
C HIS A 33 47.19 -32.12 -23.53
N LEU A 34 46.72 -31.02 -22.92
CA LEU A 34 47.48 -30.24 -21.95
C LEU A 34 47.83 -31.02 -20.67
N ILE A 35 47.01 -32.00 -20.26
CA ILE A 35 47.29 -32.88 -19.11
C ILE A 35 48.42 -33.87 -19.44
N LYS A 36 48.61 -34.23 -20.71
CA LYS A 36 49.58 -35.24 -21.18
C LYS A 36 50.97 -34.67 -21.49
N ILE A 37 51.13 -33.35 -21.54
CA ILE A 37 52.39 -32.70 -21.92
C ILE A 37 53.10 -32.11 -20.71
N SER A 38 54.39 -32.43 -20.61
CA SER A 38 55.39 -31.73 -19.81
C SER A 38 56.53 -31.34 -20.76
N ASN A 39 56.77 -30.03 -20.92
CA ASN A 39 57.93 -29.42 -21.58
C ASN A 39 58.05 -29.47 -23.13
N GLU A 40 57.11 -28.91 -23.91
CA GLU A 40 57.42 -28.44 -25.28
C GLU A 40 57.08 -26.96 -25.46
N GLY A 41 58.10 -26.11 -25.29
CA GLY A 41 57.98 -24.66 -25.34
C GLY A 41 57.26 -24.09 -26.58
N GLY A 42 56.59 -22.96 -26.37
CA GLY A 42 55.94 -22.14 -27.39
C GLY A 42 54.59 -22.67 -27.90
N LYS A 43 54.50 -23.94 -28.31
CA LYS A 43 53.23 -24.56 -28.74
C LYS A 43 52.23 -24.69 -27.60
N ASP A 44 52.73 -24.98 -26.40
CA ASP A 44 51.93 -25.07 -25.18
C ASP A 44 51.14 -23.78 -24.90
N PHE A 45 51.72 -22.60 -25.21
CA PHE A 45 51.05 -21.32 -24.99
C PHE A 45 49.81 -21.15 -25.89
N PHE A 46 49.93 -21.43 -27.19
CA PHE A 46 48.79 -21.30 -28.12
C PHE A 46 47.67 -22.30 -27.78
N VAL A 47 48.04 -23.54 -27.47
CA VAL A 47 47.09 -24.59 -27.07
C VAL A 47 46.37 -24.19 -25.78
N LEU A 48 47.10 -23.70 -24.78
CA LEU A 48 46.54 -23.23 -23.52
C LEU A 48 45.59 -22.04 -23.72
N PHE A 49 46.00 -21.05 -24.51
CA PHE A 49 45.18 -19.87 -24.82
C PHE A 49 43.88 -20.25 -25.52
N VAL A 50 43.96 -21.06 -26.58
CA VAL A 50 42.79 -21.52 -27.32
C VAL A 50 41.88 -22.34 -26.41
N CYS A 51 42.42 -23.29 -25.65
CA CYS A 51 41.64 -24.11 -24.72
C CYS A 51 40.87 -23.25 -23.71
N GLU A 52 41.53 -22.27 -23.09
CA GLU A 52 40.89 -21.43 -22.08
C GLU A 52 39.83 -20.51 -22.70
N THR A 53 40.11 -19.97 -23.88
CA THR A 53 39.14 -19.14 -24.63
C THR A 53 37.89 -19.94 -25.00
N LEU A 54 38.06 -21.16 -25.53
CA LEU A 54 36.93 -22.02 -25.89
C LEU A 54 36.08 -22.41 -24.67
N ARG A 55 36.70 -22.70 -23.52
CA ARG A 55 35.97 -22.95 -22.26
C ARG A 55 35.18 -21.73 -21.78
N CYS A 56 35.75 -20.53 -21.93
CA CYS A 56 35.05 -19.29 -21.62
C CYS A 56 33.85 -19.08 -22.57
N MET A 57 34.02 -19.34 -23.87
CA MET A 57 32.94 -19.26 -24.85
C MET A 57 31.81 -20.28 -24.59
N GLY A 58 32.17 -21.52 -24.25
CA GLY A 58 31.20 -22.59 -23.95
C GLY A 58 30.42 -22.37 -22.64
N SER A 59 31.05 -21.77 -21.64
CA SER A 59 30.42 -21.45 -20.36
C SER A 59 29.55 -20.18 -20.40
N LEU A 60 29.92 -19.19 -21.23
CA LEU A 60 29.22 -17.90 -21.35
C LEU A 60 28.74 -17.57 -22.78
N PRO A 61 28.02 -18.48 -23.48
CA PRO A 61 27.75 -18.34 -24.91
C PRO A 61 26.88 -17.11 -25.23
N LEU A 62 25.88 -16.81 -24.40
CA LEU A 62 25.00 -15.65 -24.59
C LEU A 62 25.76 -14.32 -24.43
N LYS A 63 26.75 -14.25 -23.53
CA LYS A 63 27.55 -13.04 -23.36
C LYS A 63 28.47 -12.83 -24.57
N PHE A 64 29.05 -13.90 -25.11
CA PHE A 64 29.88 -13.79 -26.31
C PHE A 64 29.04 -13.43 -27.55
N ASP A 65 27.82 -13.94 -27.68
CA ASP A 65 26.90 -13.54 -28.77
C ASP A 65 26.54 -12.05 -28.72
N ASP A 66 26.27 -11.53 -27.52
CA ASP A 66 25.92 -10.12 -27.32
C ASP A 66 27.11 -9.17 -27.52
N ARG A 67 28.33 -9.61 -27.15
CA ARG A 67 29.51 -8.73 -27.05
C ARG A 67 30.52 -8.86 -28.17
N CYS A 68 30.49 -9.95 -28.94
CA CYS A 68 31.49 -10.23 -29.97
C CYS A 68 30.93 -10.17 -31.41
N GLY A 69 29.91 -9.33 -31.64
CA GLY A 69 29.23 -9.25 -32.93
C GLY A 69 30.12 -8.89 -34.12
N PHE A 70 31.20 -8.11 -33.92
CA PHE A 70 32.12 -7.75 -35.00
C PHE A 70 32.90 -8.98 -35.50
N ASN A 71 33.57 -9.72 -34.61
CA ASN A 71 34.34 -10.89 -35.02
C ASN A 71 33.45 -12.09 -35.40
N VAL A 72 32.22 -12.18 -34.89
CA VAL A 72 31.23 -13.17 -35.37
C VAL A 72 30.95 -12.95 -36.85
N GLU A 73 30.75 -11.71 -37.29
CA GLU A 73 30.51 -11.39 -38.70
C GLU A 73 31.78 -11.49 -39.56
N ASP A 74 32.92 -11.01 -39.07
CA ASP A 74 34.16 -10.96 -39.86
C ASP A 74 34.84 -12.33 -39.97
N SER A 75 34.90 -13.08 -38.87
CA SER A 75 35.71 -14.30 -38.75
C SER A 75 34.94 -15.53 -38.25
N GLY A 76 33.64 -15.44 -37.99
CA GLY A 76 32.84 -16.54 -37.43
C GLY A 76 32.78 -17.78 -38.32
N VAL A 77 32.59 -17.63 -39.64
CA VAL A 77 32.57 -18.78 -40.57
C VAL A 77 33.92 -19.48 -40.57
N ARG A 78 35.01 -18.72 -40.69
CA ARG A 78 36.38 -19.24 -40.67
C ARG A 78 36.72 -19.91 -39.35
N PHE A 79 36.27 -19.35 -38.24
CA PHE A 79 36.40 -19.94 -36.91
C PHE A 79 35.79 -21.35 -36.85
N LEU A 80 34.54 -21.51 -37.29
CA LEU A 80 33.87 -22.82 -37.29
C LEU A 80 34.55 -23.83 -38.22
N GLU A 81 35.05 -23.39 -39.38
CA GLU A 81 35.85 -24.23 -40.27
C GLU A 81 37.12 -24.73 -39.58
N LEU A 82 37.84 -23.84 -38.89
CA LEU A 82 39.06 -24.18 -38.15
C LEU A 82 38.76 -25.13 -37.01
N LEU A 83 37.66 -24.96 -36.26
CA LEU A 83 37.25 -25.91 -35.22
C LEU A 83 37.03 -27.33 -35.76
N ARG A 84 36.47 -27.45 -36.98
CA ARG A 84 36.20 -28.74 -37.63
C ARG A 84 37.46 -29.39 -38.20
N LEU A 85 38.33 -28.60 -38.81
CA LEU A 85 39.57 -29.06 -39.47
C LEU A 85 40.77 -29.13 -38.51
N PHE A 86 40.57 -28.77 -37.24
CA PHE A 86 41.65 -28.60 -36.30
C PHE A 86 42.48 -29.86 -36.10
N ASN A 87 43.80 -29.73 -36.26
CA ASN A 87 44.77 -30.76 -35.95
C ASN A 87 45.91 -30.15 -35.13
N ILE A 88 46.10 -30.67 -33.92
CA ILE A 88 47.12 -30.21 -32.95
C ILE A 88 48.54 -30.26 -33.53
N GLN A 89 48.81 -31.22 -34.41
CA GLN A 89 50.15 -31.38 -35.01
C GLN A 89 50.49 -30.26 -36.01
N ASN A 90 49.48 -29.55 -36.52
CA ASN A 90 49.68 -28.48 -37.47
C ASN A 90 49.86 -27.14 -36.74
N SER A 91 51.13 -26.68 -36.70
CA SER A 91 51.51 -25.44 -36.03
C SER A 91 50.84 -24.19 -36.63
N ASP A 92 50.51 -24.19 -37.92
CA ASP A 92 49.89 -23.04 -38.56
C ASP A 92 48.40 -22.94 -38.20
N LEU A 93 47.70 -24.08 -38.13
CA LEU A 93 46.28 -24.12 -37.75
C LEU A 93 46.05 -23.70 -36.29
N ILE A 94 46.92 -24.11 -35.36
CA ILE A 94 46.81 -23.68 -33.96
C ILE A 94 47.07 -22.19 -33.79
N GLN A 95 48.02 -21.64 -34.55
CA GLN A 95 48.30 -20.20 -34.52
C GLN A 95 47.20 -19.36 -35.19
N GLU A 96 46.60 -19.86 -36.27
CA GLU A 96 45.43 -19.23 -36.91
C GLU A 96 44.22 -19.24 -35.96
N LEU A 97 43.94 -20.38 -35.32
CA LEU A 97 42.87 -20.49 -34.33
C LEU A 97 43.12 -19.61 -33.12
N PHE A 98 44.36 -19.56 -32.62
CA PHE A 98 44.79 -18.63 -31.57
C PHE A 98 44.51 -17.18 -31.95
N SER A 99 44.86 -16.78 -33.17
CA SER A 99 44.68 -15.41 -33.65
C SER A 99 43.21 -14.99 -33.62
N ILE A 100 42.30 -15.89 -34.00
CA ILE A 100 40.86 -15.64 -33.94
C ILE A 100 40.34 -15.62 -32.49
N CYS A 101 40.77 -16.58 -31.66
CA CYS A 101 40.43 -16.59 -30.23
C CYS A 101 40.88 -15.32 -29.52
N TYR A 102 42.06 -14.81 -29.86
CA TYR A 102 42.59 -13.56 -29.31
C TYR A 102 41.74 -12.36 -29.71
N ARG A 103 41.33 -12.27 -30.99
CA ARG A 103 40.41 -11.23 -31.47
C ARG A 103 39.08 -11.23 -30.70
N PHE A 104 38.51 -12.41 -30.48
CA PHE A 104 37.29 -12.55 -29.67
C PHE A 104 37.49 -12.12 -28.21
N ALA A 105 38.62 -12.48 -27.59
CA ALA A 105 38.93 -12.07 -26.22
C ALA A 105 39.07 -10.54 -26.09
N ILE A 106 39.76 -9.89 -27.03
CA ILE A 106 39.93 -8.43 -27.04
C ILE A 106 38.61 -7.71 -27.31
N GLU A 107 37.78 -8.19 -28.24
CA GLU A 107 36.47 -7.60 -28.49
C GLU A 107 35.54 -7.73 -27.27
N TYR A 108 35.56 -8.88 -26.60
CA TYR A 108 34.81 -9.11 -25.37
C TYR A 108 35.23 -8.10 -24.29
N GLN A 109 36.54 -7.95 -24.06
CA GLN A 109 37.08 -7.00 -23.08
C GLN A 109 36.73 -5.54 -23.42
N ALA A 110 36.70 -5.18 -24.70
CA ALA A 110 36.37 -3.83 -25.14
C ALA A 110 34.86 -3.51 -25.06
N SER A 111 34.01 -4.52 -25.23
CA SER A 111 32.55 -4.36 -25.29
C SER A 111 31.83 -4.63 -23.95
N SER A 112 32.55 -5.10 -22.94
CA SER A 112 32.02 -5.53 -21.65
C SER A 112 32.59 -4.70 -20.49
N PRO A 113 31.76 -4.30 -19.51
CA PRO A 113 32.23 -3.79 -18.22
C PRO A 113 32.77 -4.90 -17.31
N ASP A 114 32.37 -6.16 -17.54
CA ASP A 114 32.87 -7.33 -16.82
C ASP A 114 34.28 -7.66 -17.32
N GLU A 115 35.20 -7.91 -16.39
CA GLU A 115 36.54 -8.40 -16.71
C GLU A 115 36.49 -9.84 -17.27
N LEU A 116 37.44 -10.15 -18.15
CA LEU A 116 37.69 -11.53 -18.58
C LEU A 116 37.97 -12.41 -17.36
N PRO A 117 37.62 -13.71 -17.39
CA PRO A 117 38.04 -14.64 -16.35
C PRO A 117 39.55 -14.55 -16.11
N GLU A 118 39.95 -14.50 -14.83
CA GLU A 118 41.33 -14.19 -14.39
C GLU A 118 42.41 -14.97 -15.16
N LYS A 119 42.14 -16.26 -15.42
CA LYS A 119 43.04 -17.14 -16.16
C LYS A 119 43.22 -16.73 -17.63
N LEU A 120 42.14 -16.34 -18.31
CA LEU A 120 42.20 -15.87 -19.70
C LEU A 120 42.81 -14.46 -19.77
N GLN A 121 42.49 -13.58 -18.82
CA GLN A 121 43.09 -12.25 -18.72
C GLN A 121 44.62 -12.33 -18.55
N GLY A 122 45.12 -13.22 -17.69
CA GLY A 122 46.55 -13.45 -17.53
C GLY A 122 47.23 -13.92 -18.82
N LEU A 123 46.56 -14.78 -19.60
CA LEU A 123 47.07 -15.26 -20.88
C LEU A 123 47.08 -14.16 -21.95
N VAL A 124 46.08 -13.27 -21.98
CA VAL A 124 46.03 -12.10 -22.87
C VAL A 124 47.23 -11.18 -22.63
N LEU A 125 47.58 -10.91 -21.37
CA LEU A 125 48.76 -10.09 -21.03
C LEU A 125 50.08 -10.71 -21.52
N GLN A 126 50.18 -12.04 -21.49
CA GLN A 126 51.36 -12.78 -21.95
C GLN A 126 51.54 -12.78 -23.48
N VAL A 127 50.53 -12.41 -24.26
CA VAL A 127 50.62 -12.35 -25.74
C VAL A 127 51.72 -11.40 -26.19
N SER A 128 51.84 -10.23 -25.56
CA SER A 128 52.89 -9.24 -25.87
C SER A 128 54.31 -9.76 -25.58
N ILE A 129 54.46 -10.60 -24.56
CA ILE A 129 55.75 -11.18 -24.15
C ILE A 129 56.18 -12.29 -25.12
N ASN A 130 55.20 -12.99 -25.70
CA ASN A 130 55.38 -14.12 -26.58
C ASN A 130 55.44 -13.76 -28.08
N GLU A 131 55.59 -12.48 -28.44
CA GLU A 131 55.57 -12.02 -29.84
C GLU A 131 56.57 -12.75 -30.75
N LYS A 132 57.71 -13.18 -30.20
CA LYS A 132 58.75 -13.93 -30.93
C LYS A 132 58.32 -15.33 -31.39
N LEU A 133 57.25 -15.88 -30.82
CA LEU A 133 56.72 -17.21 -31.17
C LEU A 133 55.75 -17.17 -32.36
N PHE A 134 55.33 -15.98 -32.79
CA PHE A 134 54.31 -15.82 -33.82
C PHE A 134 54.89 -15.97 -35.22
N ASN A 135 54.17 -16.67 -36.09
CA ASN A 135 54.39 -16.54 -37.53
C ASN A 135 53.92 -15.14 -38.00
N ASN A 136 54.33 -14.76 -39.22
CA ASN A 136 54.02 -13.43 -39.76
C ASN A 136 52.52 -13.13 -39.80
N GLN A 137 51.69 -14.13 -40.07
CA GLN A 137 50.24 -13.96 -40.21
C GLN A 137 49.56 -13.76 -38.85
N THR A 138 49.98 -14.52 -37.84
CA THR A 138 49.58 -14.37 -36.44
C THR A 138 49.98 -13.00 -35.91
N GLN A 139 51.20 -12.55 -36.18
CA GLN A 139 51.66 -11.24 -35.72
C GLN A 139 50.80 -10.11 -36.30
N LEU A 140 50.46 -10.18 -37.60
CA LEU A 140 49.56 -9.21 -38.23
C LEU A 140 48.16 -9.24 -37.61
N SER A 141 47.61 -10.43 -37.35
CA SER A 141 46.28 -10.57 -36.75
C SER A 141 46.23 -10.05 -35.31
N VAL A 142 47.27 -10.30 -34.51
CA VAL A 142 47.38 -9.78 -33.14
C VAL A 142 47.46 -8.25 -33.16
N ARG A 143 48.33 -7.66 -33.98
CA ARG A 143 48.42 -6.19 -34.11
C ARG A 143 47.15 -5.55 -34.64
N PHE A 144 46.46 -6.22 -35.55
CA PHE A 144 45.14 -5.79 -36.00
C PHE A 144 44.15 -5.75 -34.83
N ALA A 145 44.09 -6.80 -34.01
CA ALA A 145 43.22 -6.88 -32.84
C ALA A 145 43.52 -5.77 -31.81
N GLU A 146 44.80 -5.54 -31.51
CA GLU A 146 45.23 -4.56 -30.50
C GLU A 146 45.00 -3.09 -30.92
N HIS A 147 45.02 -2.79 -32.22
CA HIS A 147 45.00 -1.41 -32.70
C HIS A 147 43.79 -1.07 -33.57
N GLN A 148 43.65 -1.74 -34.71
CA GLN A 148 42.69 -1.36 -35.74
C GLN A 148 41.28 -1.89 -35.45
N MET A 149 41.19 -3.11 -34.90
CA MET A 149 39.93 -3.77 -34.61
C MET A 149 39.11 -2.98 -33.59
N LEU A 150 39.72 -2.51 -32.51
CA LEU A 150 39.04 -1.70 -31.49
C LEU A 150 38.42 -0.43 -32.10
N MET A 151 39.11 0.23 -33.03
CA MET A 151 38.57 1.39 -33.75
C MET A 151 37.36 1.01 -34.63
N LEU A 152 37.39 -0.15 -35.28
CA LEU A 152 36.28 -0.65 -36.10
C LEU A 152 35.07 -1.06 -35.23
N VAL A 153 35.31 -1.70 -34.09
CA VAL A 153 34.30 -2.04 -33.09
C VAL A 153 33.65 -0.76 -32.55
N LEU A 154 34.45 0.24 -32.15
CA LEU A 154 33.95 1.55 -31.71
C LEU A 154 33.17 2.26 -32.82
N LYS A 155 33.65 2.22 -34.07
CA LYS A 155 32.92 2.76 -35.22
C LYS A 155 31.55 2.09 -35.35
N ARG A 156 31.47 0.77 -35.19
CA ARG A 156 30.19 0.05 -35.24
C ARG A 156 29.22 0.52 -34.14
N TYR A 157 29.70 0.74 -32.92
CA TYR A 157 28.86 1.22 -31.81
C TYR A 157 28.44 2.68 -31.99
N VAL A 158 29.38 3.57 -32.36
CA VAL A 158 29.11 5.02 -32.50
C VAL A 158 28.20 5.31 -33.70
N TYR A 159 28.37 4.60 -34.81
CA TYR A 159 27.54 4.75 -36.01
C TYR A 159 26.35 3.79 -36.03
N HIS A 160 26.01 3.16 -34.89
CA HIS A 160 24.78 2.38 -34.78
C HIS A 160 23.58 3.32 -35.03
N PRO A 161 22.55 2.93 -35.80
CA PRO A 161 21.41 3.80 -36.16
C PRO A 161 20.63 4.36 -34.95
N GLY A 162 20.80 3.78 -33.76
CA GLY A 162 20.28 4.34 -32.49
C GLY A 162 21.09 5.50 -31.89
N LEU A 163 22.26 5.83 -32.45
CA LEU A 163 23.22 6.83 -31.95
C LEU A 163 23.62 7.88 -33.00
N GLU A 164 23.09 7.81 -34.23
CA GLU A 164 23.42 8.74 -35.32
C GLU A 164 23.25 10.22 -34.96
N ASN A 165 22.37 10.56 -34.00
CA ASN A 165 22.20 11.91 -33.50
C ASN A 165 22.46 11.99 -31.98
N VAL A 166 23.73 12.03 -31.59
CA VAL A 166 24.15 12.47 -30.23
C VAL A 166 23.53 13.82 -29.86
N ARG A 167 23.16 14.63 -30.86
CA ARG A 167 22.40 15.88 -30.70
C ARG A 167 20.93 15.67 -30.29
N ASP A 168 20.28 14.62 -30.78
CA ASP A 168 18.89 14.27 -30.44
C ASP A 168 18.81 13.63 -29.06
N LEU A 169 19.88 12.95 -28.60
CA LEU A 169 19.97 12.45 -27.22
C LEU A 169 19.80 13.59 -26.20
N LYS A 170 20.36 14.77 -26.48
CA LYS A 170 20.20 15.95 -25.62
C LYS A 170 18.74 16.42 -25.56
N LEU A 171 18.05 16.44 -26.71
CA LEU A 171 16.64 16.83 -26.79
C LEU A 171 15.74 15.81 -26.08
N LEU A 172 16.04 14.53 -26.25
CA LEU A 172 15.33 13.43 -25.63
C LEU A 172 15.52 13.45 -24.10
N LEU A 173 16.75 13.67 -23.62
CA LEU A 173 17.06 13.84 -22.21
C LEU A 173 16.33 15.03 -21.59
N GLN A 174 16.30 16.18 -22.28
CA GLN A 174 15.54 17.36 -21.84
C GLN A 174 14.03 17.06 -21.77
N SER A 175 13.48 16.36 -22.77
CA SER A 175 12.07 15.98 -22.77
C SER A 175 11.73 14.98 -21.65
N VAL A 176 12.65 14.08 -21.31
CA VAL A 176 12.48 13.11 -20.21
C VAL A 176 12.56 13.81 -18.86
N VAL A 177 13.47 14.76 -18.69
CA VAL A 177 13.54 15.59 -17.46
C VAL A 177 12.26 16.41 -17.30
N GLU A 178 11.75 17.01 -18.37
CA GLU A 178 10.51 17.79 -18.34
C GLU A 178 9.28 16.92 -18.05
N GLN A 179 9.20 15.73 -18.66
CA GLN A 179 8.16 14.73 -18.39
C GLN A 179 8.21 14.24 -16.95
N LYS A 180 9.41 13.97 -16.42
CA LYS A 180 9.60 13.57 -15.03
C LYS A 180 9.11 14.66 -14.08
N LYS A 181 9.48 15.92 -14.33
CA LYS A 181 9.03 17.07 -13.55
C LYS A 181 7.51 17.21 -13.56
N ARG A 182 6.88 17.13 -14.74
CA ARG A 182 5.40 17.13 -14.86
C ARG A 182 4.75 15.98 -14.12
N THR A 183 5.37 14.80 -14.13
CA THR A 183 4.85 13.63 -13.41
C THR A 183 4.97 13.82 -11.91
N GLU A 184 6.09 14.37 -11.41
CA GLU A 184 6.23 14.75 -9.99
C GLU A 184 5.19 15.79 -9.58
N GLU A 185 4.95 16.83 -10.39
CA GLU A 185 3.92 17.84 -10.15
C GLU A 185 2.49 17.25 -10.17
N ASP A 186 2.17 16.34 -11.09
CA ASP A 186 0.86 15.67 -11.12
C ASP A 186 0.69 14.72 -9.92
N LEU A 187 1.76 14.03 -9.52
CA LEU A 187 1.75 13.18 -8.33
C LEU A 187 1.54 13.99 -7.04
N THR A 188 2.17 15.16 -6.90
CA THR A 188 1.94 16.02 -5.71
C THR A 188 0.51 16.54 -5.69
N VAL A 189 -0.04 17.00 -6.81
CA VAL A 189 -1.45 17.45 -6.90
C VAL A 189 -2.42 16.31 -6.58
N ARG A 190 -2.13 15.09 -7.06
CA ARG A 190 -2.94 13.90 -6.72
C ARG A 190 -2.84 13.55 -5.25
N GLN A 191 -1.64 13.65 -4.66
CA GLN A 191 -1.43 13.41 -3.23
C GLN A 191 -2.24 14.39 -2.39
N GLU A 192 -2.19 15.69 -2.70
CA GLU A 192 -3.00 16.71 -2.01
C GLU A 192 -4.51 16.42 -2.10
N LYS A 193 -5.00 15.98 -3.27
CA LYS A 193 -6.40 15.58 -3.43
C LYS A 193 -6.76 14.37 -2.57
N VAL A 194 -5.88 13.37 -2.51
CA VAL A 194 -6.07 12.17 -1.67
C VAL A 194 -6.12 12.55 -0.19
N ASP A 195 -5.25 13.45 0.26
CA ASP A 195 -5.24 13.92 1.64
C ASP A 195 -6.52 14.72 1.98
N LEU A 196 -7.00 15.58 1.07
CA LEU A 196 -8.29 16.28 1.24
C LEU A 196 -9.49 15.31 1.29
N LEU A 197 -9.46 14.26 0.48
CA LEU A 197 -10.47 13.20 0.49
C LEU A 197 -10.45 12.41 1.81
N LYS A 198 -9.25 12.09 2.31
CA LYS A 198 -9.06 11.43 3.62
C LYS A 198 -9.61 12.29 4.76
N ASP A 199 -9.27 13.58 4.78
CA ASP A 199 -9.77 14.53 5.78
C ASP A 199 -11.30 14.66 5.74
N SER A 200 -11.89 14.63 4.54
CA SER A 200 -13.34 14.65 4.37
C SER A 200 -13.98 13.36 4.88
N LEU A 201 -13.37 12.20 4.58
CA LEU A 201 -13.85 10.90 5.02
C LEU A 201 -13.76 10.73 6.54
N ASP A 202 -12.69 11.22 7.17
CA ASP A 202 -12.56 11.23 8.63
C ASP A 202 -13.67 12.06 9.29
N LYS A 203 -14.02 13.23 8.72
CA LYS A 203 -15.19 14.03 9.19
C LYS A 203 -16.51 13.28 9.04
N TYR A 204 -16.70 12.53 7.95
CA TYR A 204 -17.90 11.70 7.76
C TYR A 204 -17.94 10.52 8.72
N ARG A 205 -16.80 9.87 9.00
CA ARG A 205 -16.69 8.79 10.00
C ARG A 205 -17.07 9.27 11.39
N ASP A 206 -16.56 10.43 11.80
CA ASP A 206 -16.86 10.99 13.11
C ASP A 206 -18.36 11.32 13.23
N ALA A 207 -18.95 11.88 12.18
CA ALA A 207 -20.40 12.10 12.12
C ALA A 207 -21.23 10.81 12.16
N PHE A 208 -20.75 9.74 11.53
CA PHE A 208 -21.41 8.43 11.57
C PHE A 208 -21.39 7.82 12.99
N ASN A 209 -20.31 8.02 13.76
CA ASN A 209 -20.27 7.60 15.16
C ASN A 209 -21.35 8.31 16.01
N PHE A 210 -21.62 9.59 15.75
CA PHE A 210 -22.72 10.30 16.43
C PHE A 210 -24.11 9.86 15.97
N PHE A 211 -24.25 9.42 14.71
CA PHE A 211 -25.49 8.78 14.24
C PHE A 211 -25.75 7.45 14.99
N GLY A 212 -24.70 6.67 15.27
CA GLY A 212 -24.78 5.49 16.12
C GLY A 212 -25.19 5.80 17.56
N LEU A 213 -24.66 6.89 18.14
CA LEU A 213 -25.09 7.35 19.47
C LEU A 213 -26.55 7.81 19.48
N TYR A 214 -27.00 8.52 18.45
CA TYR A 214 -28.40 8.91 18.30
C TYR A 214 -29.32 7.69 18.27
N ASP A 215 -28.99 6.65 17.50
CA ASP A 215 -29.79 5.43 17.43
C ASP A 215 -29.79 4.69 18.78
N GLY A 216 -28.64 4.68 19.48
CA GLY A 216 -28.55 4.22 20.86
C GLY A 216 -29.52 4.94 21.81
N PHE A 217 -29.50 6.28 21.83
CA PHE A 217 -30.41 7.07 22.65
C PHE A 217 -31.88 6.91 22.24
N LYS A 218 -32.16 6.75 20.95
CA LYS A 218 -33.52 6.46 20.43
C LYS A 218 -34.04 5.14 20.98
N ASN A 219 -33.23 4.10 21.00
CA ASN A 219 -33.60 2.82 21.60
C ASN A 219 -33.87 2.96 23.11
N LEU A 220 -32.99 3.66 23.85
CA LEU A 220 -33.20 3.95 25.28
C LEU A 220 -34.51 4.74 25.52
N ARG A 221 -34.83 5.72 24.66
CA ARG A 221 -36.06 6.50 24.71
C ARG A 221 -37.29 5.60 24.56
N THR A 222 -37.30 4.71 23.58
CA THR A 222 -38.45 3.81 23.38
C THR A 222 -38.66 2.87 24.56
N GLN A 223 -37.57 2.33 25.14
CA GLN A 223 -37.63 1.48 26.32
C GLN A 223 -38.18 2.22 27.54
N LYS A 224 -37.65 3.42 27.83
CA LYS A 224 -38.13 4.26 28.94
C LYS A 224 -39.54 4.82 28.73
N GLY A 225 -39.91 5.09 27.48
CA GLY A 225 -41.27 5.49 27.11
C GLY A 225 -42.28 4.41 27.48
N ARG A 226 -41.94 3.14 27.20
CA ARG A 226 -42.78 2.00 27.61
C ARG A 226 -42.91 1.88 29.12
N GLU A 227 -41.82 2.06 29.87
CA GLU A 227 -41.86 2.11 31.34
C GLU A 227 -42.74 3.26 31.85
N GLY A 228 -42.69 4.42 31.20
CA GLY A 228 -43.54 5.57 31.52
C GLY A 228 -45.02 5.30 31.31
N VAL A 229 -45.40 4.63 30.21
CA VAL A 229 -46.78 4.22 29.94
C VAL A 229 -47.25 3.19 30.97
N VAL A 230 -46.44 2.19 31.29
CA VAL A 230 -46.75 1.21 32.35
C VAL A 230 -46.92 1.91 33.70
N GLY A 231 -46.04 2.85 34.04
CA GLY A 231 -46.14 3.66 35.25
C GLY A 231 -47.42 4.51 35.30
N LEU A 232 -47.83 5.10 34.18
CA LEU A 232 -49.07 5.87 34.07
C LEU A 232 -50.31 4.99 34.27
N VAL A 233 -50.32 3.79 33.69
CA VAL A 233 -51.41 2.81 33.86
C VAL A 233 -51.51 2.39 35.33
N LEU A 234 -50.37 2.09 35.98
CA LEU A 234 -50.32 1.72 37.39
C LEU A 234 -50.80 2.86 38.29
N LEU A 235 -50.35 4.10 38.04
CA LEU A 235 -50.79 5.28 38.78
C LEU A 235 -52.29 5.51 38.63
N SER A 236 -52.82 5.36 37.40
CA SER A 236 -54.24 5.50 37.11
C SER A 236 -55.08 4.43 37.79
N ALA A 237 -54.61 3.17 37.79
CA ALA A 237 -55.26 2.06 38.48
C ALA A 237 -55.31 2.28 40.00
N LEU A 238 -54.21 2.75 40.59
CA LEU A 238 -54.13 3.02 42.02
C LEU A 238 -54.98 4.24 42.42
N GLY A 239 -55.03 5.28 41.59
CA GLY A 239 -55.93 6.42 41.79
C GLY A 239 -57.41 6.03 41.71
N LEU A 240 -57.78 5.13 40.79
CA LEU A 240 -59.14 4.58 40.72
C LEU A 240 -59.46 3.73 41.95
N LEU A 241 -58.50 2.93 42.43
CA LEU A 241 -58.62 2.11 43.64
C LEU A 241 -58.91 2.96 44.89
N MET A 242 -58.26 4.11 45.04
CA MET A 242 -58.51 5.08 46.13
C MET A 242 -59.92 5.70 46.08
N MET A 243 -60.57 5.72 44.91
CA MET A 243 -61.93 6.25 44.78
C MET A 243 -63.01 5.21 45.16
N ILE A 244 -62.68 3.92 45.23
CA ILE A 244 -63.64 2.84 45.51
C ILE A 244 -64.40 3.04 46.83
N PRO A 245 -63.76 3.38 47.97
CA PRO A 245 -64.48 3.59 49.24
C PRO A 245 -65.55 4.69 49.15
N PHE A 246 -65.29 5.75 48.38
CA PHE A 246 -66.25 6.82 48.14
C PHE A 246 -67.44 6.35 47.32
N PHE A 247 -67.20 5.57 46.26
CA PHE A 247 -68.28 4.99 45.45
C PHE A 247 -69.13 4.00 46.25
N VAL A 248 -68.52 3.17 47.09
CA VAL A 248 -69.24 2.22 47.97
C VAL A 248 -70.12 2.97 48.97
N LYS A 249 -69.59 4.01 49.63
CA LYS A 249 -70.37 4.85 50.55
C LYS A 249 -71.53 5.56 49.83
N PHE A 250 -71.28 6.09 48.64
CA PHE A 250 -72.30 6.75 47.82
C PHE A 250 -73.43 5.77 47.46
N TYR A 251 -73.10 4.56 47.00
CA TYR A 251 -74.10 3.53 46.65
C TYR A 251 -74.95 3.10 47.85
N LEU A 252 -74.34 2.88 49.03
CA LEU A 252 -75.04 2.52 50.26
C LEU A 252 -76.00 3.63 50.75
N THR A 253 -75.72 4.89 50.45
CA THR A 253 -76.60 6.02 50.82
C THR A 253 -77.90 6.02 50.01
N PHE A 254 -77.86 5.64 48.74
CA PHE A 254 -79.05 5.57 47.87
C PHE A 254 -79.84 4.26 48.01
N ASN A 255 -79.18 3.17 48.41
CA ASN A 255 -79.80 1.86 48.65
C ASN A 255 -79.56 1.43 50.10
N PRO A 256 -80.34 1.93 51.07
CA PRO A 256 -80.14 1.59 52.47
C PRO A 256 -80.42 0.10 52.71
N VAL A 257 -79.36 -0.67 52.92
CA VAL A 257 -79.43 -2.07 53.37
C VAL A 257 -79.59 -2.08 54.89
N LYS A 258 -80.57 -2.82 55.41
CA LYS A 258 -81.00 -2.73 56.83
C LYS A 258 -80.05 -3.36 57.86
N ASP A 259 -78.98 -4.06 57.45
CA ASP A 259 -78.13 -4.86 58.37
C ASP A 259 -76.62 -4.56 58.27
N VAL A 260 -76.20 -3.41 57.76
CA VAL A 260 -74.78 -3.03 57.73
C VAL A 260 -74.48 -2.02 58.84
N SER A 261 -74.15 -2.51 60.03
CA SER A 261 -73.58 -1.69 61.10
C SER A 261 -72.08 -1.48 60.84
N LEU A 262 -71.71 -0.30 60.33
CA LEU A 262 -70.32 0.09 60.17
C LEU A 262 -69.76 0.52 61.55
N ASP A 263 -69.04 -0.38 62.22
CA ASP A 263 -68.42 -0.11 63.51
C ASP A 263 -67.21 0.83 63.42
N GLY A 264 -66.87 1.50 64.53
CA GLY A 264 -65.72 2.42 64.60
C GLY A 264 -64.38 1.76 64.22
N GLU A 265 -64.23 0.47 64.51
CA GLU A 265 -63.05 -0.33 64.15
C GLU A 265 -62.91 -0.50 62.62
N PHE A 266 -64.01 -0.65 61.89
CA PHE A 266 -64.01 -0.73 60.42
C PHE A 266 -63.54 0.58 59.77
N TYR A 267 -63.97 1.72 60.31
CA TYR A 267 -63.51 3.03 59.83
C TYR A 267 -62.02 3.27 60.09
N ILE A 268 -61.50 2.82 61.24
CA ILE A 268 -60.06 2.91 61.55
C ILE A 268 -59.25 2.05 60.56
N GLY A 269 -59.72 0.82 60.28
CA GLY A 269 -59.11 -0.05 59.27
C GLY A 269 -59.13 0.56 57.86
N LEU A 270 -60.24 1.20 57.49
CA LEU A 270 -60.40 1.86 56.18
C LEU A 270 -59.47 3.06 56.03
N ILE A 271 -59.31 3.89 57.08
CA ILE A 271 -58.33 4.99 57.10
C ILE A 271 -56.90 4.44 56.98
N GLY A 272 -56.57 3.38 57.71
CA GLY A 272 -55.25 2.74 57.63
C GLY A 272 -54.94 2.20 56.24
N PHE A 273 -55.91 1.55 55.60
CA PHE A 273 -55.79 1.07 54.23
C PHE A 273 -55.62 2.22 53.22
N GLU A 274 -56.39 3.30 53.37
CA GLU A 274 -56.29 4.49 52.52
C GLU A 274 -54.91 5.16 52.64
N LEU A 275 -54.34 5.22 53.84
CA LEU A 275 -52.98 5.75 54.06
C LEU A 275 -51.91 4.89 53.39
N VAL A 276 -52.03 3.57 53.41
CA VAL A 276 -51.12 2.66 52.71
C VAL A 276 -51.24 2.83 51.19
N LEU A 277 -52.46 2.93 50.65
CA LEU A 277 -52.69 3.24 49.24
C LEU A 277 -52.10 4.60 48.84
N ALA A 278 -52.29 5.63 49.66
CA ALA A 278 -51.72 6.95 49.44
C ALA A 278 -50.19 6.92 49.41
N TYR A 279 -49.57 6.10 50.27
CA TYR A 279 -48.12 5.89 50.26
C TYR A 279 -47.64 5.25 48.95
N PHE A 280 -48.26 4.15 48.51
CA PHE A 280 -47.92 3.52 47.23
C PHE A 280 -48.18 4.45 46.05
N PHE A 281 -49.22 5.28 46.12
CA PHE A 281 -49.54 6.27 45.09
C PHE A 281 -48.46 7.33 45.00
N ARG A 282 -47.96 7.81 46.15
CA ARG A 282 -46.82 8.73 46.21
C ARG A 282 -45.56 8.11 45.60
N VAL A 283 -45.25 6.85 45.89
CA VAL A 283 -44.08 6.14 45.33
C VAL A 283 -44.23 5.96 43.81
N ALA A 284 -45.41 5.52 43.35
CA ALA A 284 -45.69 5.38 41.92
C ALA A 284 -45.60 6.72 41.17
N LEU A 285 -46.12 7.79 41.77
CA LEU A 285 -46.04 9.15 41.23
C LEU A 285 -44.59 9.65 41.15
N HIS A 286 -43.77 9.38 42.17
CA HIS A 286 -42.34 9.74 42.17
C HIS A 286 -41.59 8.98 41.06
N ASN A 287 -41.81 7.67 40.92
CA ASN A 287 -41.21 6.88 39.84
C ASN A 287 -41.65 7.36 38.45
N PHE A 288 -42.93 7.72 38.28
CA PHE A 288 -43.43 8.28 37.02
C PHE A 288 -42.78 9.62 36.67
N ARG A 289 -42.63 10.52 37.65
CA ARG A 289 -41.93 11.79 37.47
C ARG A 289 -40.46 11.57 37.12
N SER A 290 -39.78 10.66 37.82
CA SER A 290 -38.40 10.27 37.53
C SER A 290 -38.23 9.79 36.08
N VAL A 291 -39.09 8.89 35.60
CA VAL A 291 -39.06 8.39 34.22
C VAL A 291 -39.31 9.52 33.20
N LYS A 292 -40.24 10.43 33.49
CA LYS A 292 -40.49 11.61 32.64
C LYS A 292 -39.25 12.52 32.54
N THR A 293 -38.56 12.75 33.65
CA THR A 293 -37.32 13.53 33.68
C THR A 293 -36.18 12.84 32.93
N GLN A 294 -36.05 11.51 33.04
CA GLN A 294 -35.10 10.74 32.24
C GLN A 294 -35.38 10.85 30.74
N LEU A 295 -36.66 10.79 30.33
CA LEU A 295 -37.04 10.96 28.92
C LEU A 295 -36.68 12.34 28.36
N LEU A 296 -36.85 13.39 29.17
CA LEU A 296 -36.45 14.76 28.81
C LEU A 296 -34.93 14.88 28.63
N GLN A 297 -34.15 14.25 29.51
CA GLN A 297 -32.68 14.20 29.41
C GLN A 297 -32.22 13.43 28.16
N ILE A 298 -32.88 12.33 27.83
CA ILE A 298 -32.59 11.55 26.62
C ILE A 298 -32.94 12.35 25.36
N ASP A 299 -34.07 13.06 25.34
CA ASP A 299 -34.46 13.93 24.22
C ASP A 299 -33.45 15.02 23.93
N LEU A 300 -32.93 15.64 25.00
CA LEU A 300 -31.90 16.66 24.85
C LEU A 300 -30.65 16.07 24.19
N ARG A 301 -30.16 14.91 24.65
CA ARG A 301 -28.98 14.25 24.07
C ARG A 301 -29.21 13.82 22.63
N MET A 302 -30.39 13.28 22.32
CA MET A 302 -30.78 12.95 20.94
C MET A 302 -30.73 14.18 20.03
N THR A 303 -31.29 15.31 20.49
CA THR A 303 -31.29 16.57 19.75
C THR A 303 -29.87 17.07 19.52
N LEU A 304 -29.04 17.09 20.56
CA LEU A 304 -27.65 17.54 20.44
C LEU A 304 -26.81 16.63 19.53
N CYS A 305 -27.00 15.31 19.56
CA CYS A 305 -26.34 14.37 18.64
C CYS A 305 -26.77 14.58 17.18
N GLN A 306 -28.01 14.99 16.91
CA GLN A 306 -28.47 15.31 15.55
C GLN A 306 -27.81 16.59 14.99
N PHE A 307 -27.54 17.57 15.86
CA PHE A 307 -26.96 18.86 15.47
C PHE A 307 -25.44 18.95 15.70
N ILE A 308 -24.78 17.84 16.06
CA ILE A 308 -23.35 17.84 16.42
C ILE A 308 -22.44 18.29 15.28
N GLN A 309 -22.79 18.04 14.01
CA GLN A 309 -21.98 18.47 12.86
C GLN A 309 -22.03 19.99 12.69
N ASP A 310 -23.21 20.60 12.82
CA ASP A 310 -23.38 22.04 12.75
C ASP A 310 -22.79 22.72 13.99
N TYR A 311 -22.88 22.08 15.16
CA TYR A 311 -22.21 22.52 16.37
C TYR A 311 -20.68 22.43 16.27
N ALA A 312 -20.10 21.32 15.80
CA ALA A 312 -18.64 21.19 15.67
C ALA A 312 -18.07 22.20 14.67
N ARG A 313 -18.84 22.52 13.61
CA ARG A 313 -18.53 23.60 12.67
C ARG A 313 -18.59 24.97 13.36
N TYR A 314 -19.68 25.27 14.08
CA TYR A 314 -19.85 26.50 14.85
C TYR A 314 -18.80 26.66 15.97
N ALA A 315 -18.50 25.60 16.71
CA ALA A 315 -17.53 25.54 17.79
C ALA A 315 -16.11 25.77 17.28
N LYS A 316 -15.78 25.33 16.05
CA LYS A 316 -14.50 25.63 15.40
C LYS A 316 -14.41 27.10 14.96
N GLU A 317 -15.52 27.69 14.52
CA GLU A 317 -15.60 29.12 14.15
C GLU A 317 -15.60 30.05 15.38
N VAL A 318 -16.09 29.60 16.52
CA VAL A 318 -16.21 30.37 17.78
C VAL A 318 -15.12 30.02 18.80
N ARG A 319 -14.26 29.03 18.53
CA ARG A 319 -13.20 28.55 19.44
C ARG A 319 -12.21 29.63 19.85
N ASP A 320 -12.02 30.63 18.99
CA ASP A 320 -11.14 31.77 19.27
C ASP A 320 -11.76 32.77 20.27
N GLY A 321 -13.04 32.64 20.62
CA GLY A 321 -13.77 33.54 21.51
C GLY A 321 -14.35 32.94 22.80
N SER A 322 -14.59 31.62 22.90
CA SER A 322 -15.24 31.04 24.11
C SER A 322 -15.05 29.52 24.30
N PRO A 323 -13.87 29.06 24.76
CA PRO A 323 -13.58 27.63 25.04
C PRO A 323 -14.47 27.02 26.15
N GLU A 324 -14.98 27.83 27.06
CA GLU A 324 -15.87 27.41 28.16
C GLU A 324 -17.22 26.85 27.67
N LEU A 325 -17.64 27.22 26.45
CA LEU A 325 -18.90 26.76 25.85
C LEU A 325 -18.82 25.30 25.36
N LEU A 326 -17.64 24.85 24.93
CA LEU A 326 -17.39 23.46 24.52
C LEU A 326 -17.40 22.52 25.72
N GLU A 327 -16.74 22.90 26.81
CA GLU A 327 -16.65 22.06 28.00
C GLU A 327 -18.03 21.83 28.65
N ARG A 328 -18.89 22.84 28.64
CA ARG A 328 -20.28 22.72 29.12
C ARG A 328 -21.14 21.82 28.22
N PHE A 329 -20.88 21.79 26.92
CA PHE A 329 -21.59 20.92 25.98
C PHE A 329 -21.21 19.44 26.18
N ASP A 330 -19.91 19.15 26.27
CA ASP A 330 -19.43 17.79 26.54
C ASP A 330 -19.97 17.26 27.86
N GLN A 331 -20.05 18.10 28.89
CA GLN A 331 -20.70 17.74 30.15
C GLN A 331 -22.20 17.42 30.00
N ILE A 332 -22.94 18.11 29.12
CA ILE A 332 -24.37 17.83 28.90
C ILE A 332 -24.57 16.50 28.15
N ILE A 333 -23.72 16.20 27.16
CA ILE A 333 -23.76 14.96 26.39
C ILE A 333 -23.35 13.74 27.23
N PHE A 334 -22.26 13.86 28.01
CA PHE A 334 -21.65 12.74 28.73
C PHE A 334 -22.02 12.66 30.21
N SER A 335 -22.86 13.56 30.73
CA SER A 335 -23.38 13.45 32.10
C SER A 335 -24.15 12.14 32.30
N GLY A 336 -24.16 11.62 33.53
CA GLY A 336 -25.02 10.50 33.90
C GLY A 336 -26.50 10.86 33.73
N ILE A 337 -27.36 9.87 33.48
CA ILE A 337 -28.83 10.07 33.55
C ILE A 337 -29.20 10.08 35.03
N VAL A 338 -29.72 11.21 35.53
CA VAL A 338 -29.98 11.38 36.97
C VAL A 338 -31.43 11.05 37.29
N ASN A 339 -31.66 10.31 38.38
CA ASN A 339 -32.97 9.75 38.75
C ASN A 339 -33.88 10.72 39.53
N ASN A 340 -33.48 11.95 39.82
CA ASN A 340 -34.18 12.84 40.76
C ASN A 340 -34.42 14.25 40.19
N ASP A 341 -35.66 14.75 40.32
CA ASP A 341 -36.09 16.08 39.84
C ASP A 341 -35.33 17.25 40.52
N GLY A 342 -34.83 17.05 41.74
CA GLY A 342 -34.10 18.09 42.51
C GLY A 342 -32.63 18.25 42.13
N SER A 343 -32.13 17.44 41.20
CA SER A 343 -30.74 17.46 40.73
C SER A 343 -30.71 17.39 39.20
N ILE A 344 -31.60 18.12 38.56
CA ILE A 344 -31.34 18.55 37.19
C ILE A 344 -30.13 19.48 37.31
N PRO A 345 -28.95 19.11 36.80
CA PRO A 345 -27.76 19.94 36.96
C PRO A 345 -28.06 21.32 36.39
N SER A 346 -27.60 22.39 37.05
CA SER A 346 -27.79 23.80 36.66
C SER A 346 -27.34 24.12 35.22
N THR A 347 -26.70 23.17 34.53
CA THR A 347 -26.45 23.15 33.10
C THR A 347 -27.72 23.08 32.24
N PHE A 348 -28.84 22.58 32.76
CA PHE A 348 -30.12 22.50 32.05
C PHE A 348 -30.87 23.86 32.03
N ASP A 349 -30.65 24.74 33.02
CA ASP A 349 -31.14 26.13 32.99
C ASP A 349 -30.34 27.01 31.99
N GLY A 350 -29.16 26.54 31.56
CA GLY A 350 -28.38 27.16 30.48
C GLY A 350 -29.01 27.00 29.08
N LEU A 351 -30.05 26.17 28.91
CA LEU A 351 -30.73 25.98 27.62
C LEU A 351 -31.46 27.24 27.14
N GLU A 352 -31.93 28.09 28.05
CA GLU A 352 -32.61 29.35 27.70
C GLU A 352 -31.64 30.31 26.97
N GLN A 353 -30.34 30.22 27.28
CA GLN A 353 -29.29 30.95 26.59
C GLN A 353 -28.92 30.35 25.23
N LEU A 354 -29.09 29.02 25.05
CA LEU A 354 -28.87 28.34 23.78
C LEU A 354 -30.05 28.54 22.79
N GLY A 355 -31.29 28.67 23.29
CA GLY A 355 -32.46 29.02 22.48
C GLY A 355 -32.30 30.38 21.78
N GLY A 356 -31.78 31.39 22.49
CA GLY A 356 -31.46 32.69 21.90
C GLY A 356 -30.30 32.69 20.88
N LEU A 357 -29.45 31.65 20.89
CA LEU A 357 -28.39 31.44 19.91
C LEU A 357 -28.90 30.71 18.65
N ILE A 358 -29.81 29.74 18.82
CA ILE A 358 -30.47 29.04 17.70
C ILE A 358 -31.38 30.00 16.91
N ASP A 359 -32.10 30.91 17.58
CA ASP A 359 -32.93 31.92 16.91
C ASP A 359 -32.08 32.92 16.09
N LYS A 360 -30.84 33.22 16.52
CA LYS A 360 -29.89 34.03 15.73
C LYS A 360 -29.35 33.32 14.49
N VAL A 361 -29.31 31.98 14.49
CA VAL A 361 -28.90 31.16 13.34
C VAL A 361 -30.04 31.01 12.33
N ARG A 362 -31.30 31.00 12.79
CA ARG A 362 -32.49 30.98 11.90
C ARG A 362 -32.86 32.35 11.31
N GLY A 363 -32.37 33.45 11.90
CA GLY A 363 -32.67 34.83 11.51
C GLY A 363 -31.71 35.47 10.50
N LYS A 364 -30.92 34.68 9.75
CA LYS A 364 -30.01 35.19 8.72
C LYS A 364 -30.16 34.43 7.40
#